data_AF-A0A972YK09-F1
#
_entry.id   AF-A0A972YK09-F1
#
_cell.length_a   1.000
_cell.length_b   1.000
_cell.length_c   1.000
_cell.angle_alpha   90.00
_cell.angle_beta   90.00
_cell.angle_gamma   90.00
#
_symmetry.space_group_name_H-M   'P 1'
#
loop_
_entity.id
_entity.type
_entity.pdbx_description
1 polymer ?
#
loop_
_entity_poly.entity_id
_entity_poly.type
_entity_poly.pdbx_seq_one_letter_code
_entity_poly.pdbx_strand_id
1 'polypeptide(L)'
;MELSRFKTDEVIRDTNGKIFSCSFIKKDGSLRTMIARLGVQKNLKGGKSGASYKNSLVTVYDMLNKGYRMINLETIISLKTNGTNYQIV
;
A
#
# COMPACT_ATOMS: atom_id res chain seq x y z
N MET A 1 -16.39 -4.07 4.46
CA MET A 1 -16.37 -5.38 3.77
C MET A 1 -15.11 -6.10 4.20
N GLU A 2 -15.14 -7.43 4.36
CA GLU A 2 -13.92 -8.19 4.65
C GLU A 2 -13.16 -8.52 3.37
N LEU A 3 -11.83 -8.49 3.45
CA LEU A 3 -10.93 -8.81 2.34
C LEU A 3 -9.84 -9.74 2.85
N SER A 4 -9.64 -10.87 2.15
CA SER A 4 -8.52 -11.75 2.46
C SER A 4 -7.18 -11.06 2.20
N ARG A 5 -6.21 -11.25 3.11
CA ARG A 5 -4.82 -10.78 2.91
C ARG A 5 -4.27 -11.12 1.53
N PHE A 6 -4.52 -12.34 1.04
CA PHE A 6 -4.03 -12.82 -0.25
C PHE A 6 -4.56 -12.02 -1.46
N LYS A 7 -5.74 -11.41 -1.34
CA LYS A 7 -6.37 -10.59 -2.39
C LYS A 7 -6.04 -9.10 -2.28
N THR A 8 -5.30 -8.71 -1.24
CA THR A 8 -5.05 -7.28 -0.99
C THR A 8 -4.16 -6.65 -2.05
N ASP A 9 -3.15 -7.37 -2.55
CA ASP A 9 -2.29 -6.92 -3.66
C ASP A 9 -3.11 -6.66 -4.93
N GLU A 10 -4.03 -7.56 -5.28
CA GLU A 10 -4.92 -7.44 -6.43
C GLU A 10 -5.77 -6.16 -6.34
N VAL A 11 -6.46 -5.95 -5.21
CA VAL A 11 -7.28 -4.73 -5.02
C VAL A 11 -6.45 -3.45 -5.07
N ILE A 12 -5.20 -3.47 -4.59
CA ILE A 12 -4.29 -2.33 -4.70
C ILE A 12 -3.87 -2.10 -6.17
N ARG A 13 -3.59 -3.16 -6.94
CA ARG A 13 -3.24 -3.04 -8.37
C ARG A 13 -4.42 -2.54 -9.20
N ASP A 14 -5.63 -2.98 -8.88
CA ASP A 14 -6.87 -2.56 -9.53
C ASP A 14 -7.22 -1.08 -9.33
N THR A 15 -6.53 -0.40 -8.40
CA THR A 15 -6.61 1.06 -8.32
C THR A 15 -6.09 1.74 -9.58
N ASN A 16 -5.25 1.06 -10.38
CA ASN A 16 -4.63 1.59 -11.59
C ASN A 16 -4.03 3.01 -11.38
N GLY A 17 -3.32 3.19 -10.26
CA GLY A 17 -2.67 4.45 -9.91
C GLY A 17 -3.58 5.54 -9.34
N LYS A 18 -4.88 5.25 -9.12
CA LYS A 18 -5.77 6.09 -8.32
C LYS A 18 -5.31 6.13 -6.86
N ILE A 19 -5.75 7.16 -6.15
CA ILE A 19 -5.43 7.36 -4.75
C ILE A 19 -6.28 6.42 -3.90
N PHE A 20 -5.63 5.77 -2.93
CA PHE A 20 -6.27 4.95 -1.91
C PHE A 20 -5.69 5.28 -0.54
N SER A 21 -6.35 4.84 0.53
CA SER A 21 -5.79 4.90 1.88
C SER A 21 -5.67 3.52 2.49
N CYS A 22 -4.66 3.31 3.31
CA CYS A 22 -4.47 2.03 4.00
C CYS A 22 -3.92 2.26 5.41
N SER A 23 -4.15 1.27 6.28
CA SER A 23 -3.54 1.20 7.60
C SER A 23 -2.84 -0.14 7.82
N PHE A 24 -1.65 -0.11 8.41
CA PHE A 24 -0.85 -1.30 8.71
C PHE A 24 0.05 -1.10 9.93
N ILE A 25 0.48 -2.21 10.54
CA ILE A 25 1.44 -2.19 11.64
C ILE A 25 2.87 -2.14 11.09
N LYS A 26 3.64 -1.14 11.54
CA LYS A 26 5.07 -1.04 11.22
C LYS A 26 5.88 -2.12 11.92
N LYS A 27 7.15 -2.27 11.51
CA LYS A 27 8.12 -3.14 12.19
C LYS A 27 8.29 -2.81 13.69
N ASP A 28 8.13 -1.54 14.06
CA ASP A 28 8.20 -1.09 15.46
C ASP A 28 6.90 -1.30 16.26
N GLY A 29 5.88 -1.94 15.68
CA GLY A 29 4.60 -2.23 16.33
C GLY A 29 3.59 -1.09 16.30
N SER A 30 3.96 0.12 15.88
CA SER A 30 3.02 1.24 15.82
C SER A 30 2.17 1.24 14.54
N LEU A 31 0.92 1.67 14.68
CA LEU A 31 -0.03 1.80 13.58
C LEU A 31 0.36 2.96 12.66
N ARG A 32 0.33 2.72 11.35
CA ARG A 32 0.46 3.76 10.33
C ARG A 32 -0.77 3.77 9.46
N THR A 33 -1.33 4.96 9.24
CA THR A 33 -2.32 5.24 8.20
C THR A 33 -1.68 6.13 7.14
N MET A 34 -1.87 5.82 5.85
CA MET A 34 -1.34 6.65 4.76
C MET A 34 -2.32 6.78 3.60
N ILE A 35 -2.19 7.88 2.86
CA ILE A 35 -2.83 8.11 1.56
C ILE A 35 -1.76 7.87 0.50
N ALA A 36 -2.00 6.91 -0.39
CA ALA A 36 -1.01 6.40 -1.31
C ALA A 36 -1.56 6.21 -2.72
N ARG A 37 -0.65 6.13 -3.70
CA ARG A 37 -0.97 5.71 -5.08
C ARG A 37 0.20 4.97 -5.72
N LEU A 38 -0.13 4.16 -6.73
CA LEU A 38 0.85 3.44 -7.55
C LEU A 38 1.36 4.29 -8.72
N GLY A 39 2.49 3.86 -9.29
CA GLY A 39 2.94 4.30 -10.63
C GLY A 39 3.51 5.72 -10.72
N VAL A 40 3.81 6.39 -9.60
CA VAL A 40 4.42 7.73 -9.65
C VAL A 40 5.87 7.61 -10.12
N GLN A 41 6.16 8.05 -11.35
CA GLN A 41 7.51 7.99 -11.93
C GLN A 41 8.28 9.31 -11.85
N LYS A 42 7.59 10.45 -11.84
CA LYS A 42 8.21 11.80 -11.92
C LYS A 42 9.20 12.13 -10.79
N ASN A 43 9.14 11.41 -9.68
CA ASN A 43 9.97 11.63 -8.49
C ASN A 43 11.05 10.54 -8.31
N LEU A 44 11.17 9.59 -9.25
CA LEU A 44 12.16 8.53 -9.17
C LEU A 44 13.57 9.12 -9.31
N LYS A 45 14.47 8.70 -8.42
CA LYS A 45 15.89 9.09 -8.44
C LYS A 45 16.81 7.96 -8.98
N GLY A 46 16.22 6.94 -9.61
CA GLY A 46 16.90 5.69 -9.94
C GLY A 46 17.03 4.75 -8.73
N GLY A 47 17.48 3.51 -8.97
CA GLY A 47 17.70 2.48 -7.94
C GLY A 47 16.87 1.20 -8.14
N LYS A 48 17.17 0.17 -7.34
CA LYS A 48 16.40 -1.09 -7.31
C LYS A 48 15.37 -1.04 -6.18
N SER A 49 14.11 -1.30 -6.48
CA SER A 49 13.10 -1.48 -5.44
C SER A 49 13.39 -2.78 -4.69
N GLY A 50 13.38 -2.71 -3.35
CA GLY A 50 13.43 -3.91 -2.49
C GLY A 50 12.09 -4.63 -2.40
N ALA A 51 11.01 -4.04 -2.92
CA ALA A 51 9.70 -4.70 -2.95
C ALA A 51 9.69 -5.80 -4.01
N SER A 52 9.23 -6.97 -3.62
CA SER A 52 9.04 -8.10 -4.51
C SER A 52 7.79 -8.87 -4.10
N TYR A 53 7.24 -9.66 -5.00
CA TYR A 53 6.15 -10.56 -4.66
C TYR A 53 6.53 -11.52 -3.51
N LYS A 54 7.83 -11.84 -3.36
CA LYS A 54 8.34 -12.76 -2.34
C LYS A 54 8.35 -12.21 -0.92
N ASN A 55 8.23 -10.89 -0.73
CA ASN A 55 8.31 -10.28 0.60
C ASN A 55 7.05 -9.53 1.01
N SER A 56 5.93 -9.75 0.31
CA SER A 56 4.64 -9.13 0.66
C SER A 56 4.69 -7.60 0.74
N LEU A 57 5.64 -6.97 0.05
CA LEU A 57 5.82 -5.52 0.04
C LEU A 57 5.29 -4.90 -1.25
N VAL A 58 4.55 -3.82 -1.12
CA VAL A 58 4.10 -3.00 -2.25
C VAL A 58 4.72 -1.62 -2.16
N THR A 59 5.50 -1.24 -3.19
CA THR A 59 6.02 0.13 -3.30
C THR A 59 4.91 1.07 -3.75
N VAL A 60 4.70 2.12 -2.98
CA VAL A 60 3.71 3.16 -3.25
C VAL A 60 4.34 4.54 -3.08
N TYR A 61 3.68 5.56 -3.64
CA TYR A 61 4.00 6.94 -3.35
C TYR A 61 3.03 7.48 -2.31
N ASP A 62 3.56 7.89 -1.16
CA ASP A 62 2.82 8.56 -0.08
C ASP A 62 2.53 10.00 -0.49
N MET A 63 1.25 10.32 -0.64
CA MET A 63 0.78 11.61 -1.14
C MET A 63 0.91 12.72 -0.10
N LEU A 64 0.91 12.38 1.19
CA LEU A 64 1.06 13.36 2.28
C LEU A 64 2.52 13.74 2.48
N ASN A 65 3.39 12.73 2.60
CA ASN A 65 4.82 12.94 2.82
C ASN A 65 5.63 13.12 1.52
N LYS A 66 4.97 13.03 0.36
CA LYS A 66 5.56 13.23 -0.98
C LYS A 66 6.79 12.34 -1.22
N GLY A 67 6.72 11.07 -0.85
CA GLY A 67 7.86 10.15 -0.95
C GLY A 67 7.46 8.69 -1.16
N TYR A 68 8.39 7.90 -1.69
CA TYR A 68 8.20 6.45 -1.86
C TYR A 68 8.23 5.74 -0.52
N ARG A 69 7.29 4.84 -0.30
CA ARG A 69 7.20 3.97 0.88
C ARG A 69 6.83 2.55 0.45
N MET A 70 6.99 1.63 1.39
CA MET A 70 6.53 0.26 1.22
C MET A 70 5.40 -0.02 2.21
N ILE A 71 4.34 -0.65 1.72
CA ILE A 71 3.29 -1.23 2.53
C ILE A 71 3.64 -2.70 2.73
N ASN A 72 3.61 -3.19 3.97
CA ASN A 72 3.67 -4.62 4.25
C ASN A 72 2.25 -5.19 4.25
N LEU A 73 1.95 -6.10 3.31
CA LEU A 73 0.65 -6.74 3.17
C LEU A 73 0.39 -7.78 4.26
N GLU A 74 1.42 -8.29 4.94
CA GLU A 74 1.23 -9.22 6.06
C GLU A 74 0.63 -8.53 7.27
N THR A 75 0.99 -7.26 7.48
CA THR A 75 0.57 -6.46 8.64
C THR A 75 -0.48 -5.41 8.29
N ILE A 76 -1.08 -5.49 7.10
CA ILE A 76 -2.15 -4.59 6.68
C ILE A 76 -3.45 -4.93 7.42
N ILE A 77 -4.15 -3.89 7.84
CA ILE A 77 -5.36 -3.98 8.65
C ILE A 77 -6.57 -3.48 7.86
N SER A 78 -6.40 -2.38 7.12
CA SER A 78 -7.50 -1.79 6.35
C SER A 78 -7.01 -1.21 5.02
N LEU A 79 -7.91 -1.22 4.05
CA LEU A 79 -7.73 -0.62 2.73
C LEU A 79 -9.03 0.10 2.35
N LYS A 80 -8.91 1.33 1.85
CA LYS A 80 -10.03 2.07 1.29
C LYS A 80 -9.68 2.55 -0.10
N THR A 81 -10.50 2.15 -1.06
CA THR A 81 -10.36 2.51 -2.48
C THR A 81 -11.72 2.46 -3.17
N ASN A 82 -11.91 3.27 -4.23
CA ASN A 82 -13.15 3.33 -5.01
C ASN A 82 -14.43 3.42 -4.13
N GLY A 83 -14.38 4.21 -3.06
CA GLY A 83 -15.50 4.41 -2.12
C GLY A 83 -15.78 3.23 -1.18
N THR A 84 -15.04 2.12 -1.29
CA THR A 84 -15.23 0.91 -0.48
C THR A 84 -14.19 0.82 0.63
N ASN A 85 -14.63 0.49 1.85
CA ASN A 85 -13.77 0.21 2.99
C ASN A 85 -13.64 -1.32 3.20
N TYR A 86 -12.42 -1.81 3.11
CA TYR A 86 -12.03 -3.19 3.35
C TYR A 86 -11.35 -3.32 4.72
N GLN A 87 -11.81 -4.28 5.51
CA GLN A 87 -11.14 -4.78 6.69
C GLN A 87 -10.40 -6.06 6.29
N ILE A 88 -9.11 -6.15 6.60
CA ILE A 88 -8.28 -7.26 6.15
C ILE A 88 -8.26 -8.35 7.22
N VAL A 89 -8.59 -9.57 6.81
CA VAL A 89 -8.76 -10.76 7.66
C VAL A 89 -7.90 -11.92 7.19
#